data_AF-A0A534U6Y8-F1
#
_entry.id   AF-A0A534U6Y8-F1
#
_cell.length_a   1.000
_cell.length_b   1.000
_cell.length_c   1.000
_cell.angle_alpha   90.00
_cell.angle_beta   90.00
_cell.angle_gamma   90.00
#
_symmetry.space_group_name_H-M   'P 1'
#
loop_
_entity.id
_entity.type
_entity.pdbx_description
1 polymer ?
#
loop_
_entity_poly.entity_id
_entity_poly.type
_entity_poly.pdbx_seq_one_letter_code
_entity_poly.pdbx_strand_id
1 'polypeptide(L)'
;MSSSVSPGPLATMGVKELVATMRDFRERLLSLVNDLDEQQMIGPRIAIVNPPLWEIGHVAWTQEFWTLRHLRKERPILEHGDRLYNSTDVAHDTRWELLLPSRTDTLA
;
A
#
# COMPACT_ATOMS: atom_id res chain seq x y z
N MET A 1 15.39 1.51 31.11
CA MET A 1 16.45 1.60 30.08
C MET A 1 15.84 2.31 28.87
N SER A 2 16.12 3.59 28.67
CA SER A 2 15.64 4.33 27.51
C SER A 2 16.64 4.14 26.38
N SER A 3 16.36 3.24 25.44
CA SER A 3 17.16 3.11 24.23
C SER A 3 16.81 4.28 23.31
N SER A 4 17.73 5.25 23.18
CA SER A 4 17.60 6.29 22.15
C SER A 4 17.83 5.62 20.80
N VAL A 5 16.76 5.28 20.10
CA VAL A 5 16.84 4.83 18.71
C VAL A 5 17.24 6.04 17.87
N SER A 6 18.43 6.00 17.27
CA SER A 6 18.85 7.01 16.30
C SER A 6 17.82 7.09 15.18
N PRO A 7 17.44 8.28 14.70
CA PRO A 7 16.50 8.42 13.60
C PRO A 7 17.02 7.66 12.37
N GLY A 8 16.16 6.85 11.76
CA GLY A 8 16.50 6.12 10.54
C GLY A 8 16.75 7.07 9.36
N PRO A 9 17.35 6.58 8.25
CA PRO A 9 17.79 7.41 7.13
C PRO A 9 16.70 8.35 6.57
N LEU A 10 15.45 7.89 6.50
CA LEU A 10 14.31 8.69 6.01
C LEU A 10 14.01 9.90 6.92
N ALA A 11 14.22 9.77 8.24
CA ALA A 11 13.89 10.82 9.21
C ALA A 11 14.90 11.99 9.19
N THR A 12 16.06 11.80 8.57
CA THR A 12 17.11 12.82 8.44
C THR A 12 17.16 13.46 7.05
N MET A 13 16.38 12.97 6.09
CA MET A 13 16.35 13.50 4.71
C MET A 13 15.74 14.89 4.64
N GLY A 14 16.25 15.71 3.72
CA GLY A 14 15.60 16.96 3.34
C GLY A 14 14.29 16.70 2.59
N VAL A 15 13.34 17.65 2.62
CA VAL A 15 12.02 17.48 2.00
C VAL A 15 12.08 17.05 0.53
N LYS A 16 12.98 17.64 -0.27
CA LYS A 16 13.12 17.30 -1.70
C LYS A 16 13.62 15.87 -1.91
N GLU A 17 14.59 15.46 -1.10
CA GLU A 17 15.16 14.12 -1.14
C GLU A 17 14.11 13.09 -0.72
N LEU A 18 13.39 13.33 0.39
CA LEU A 18 12.32 12.45 0.84
C LEU A 18 11.24 12.29 -0.24
N VAL A 19 10.82 13.38 -0.90
CA VAL A 19 9.83 13.30 -1.99
C VAL A 19 10.37 12.48 -3.17
N ALA A 20 11.65 12.64 -3.55
CA ALA A 20 12.27 11.84 -4.59
C ALA A 20 12.31 10.35 -4.19
N THR A 21 12.77 10.03 -2.98
CA THR A 21 12.80 8.66 -2.46
C THR A 21 11.41 8.01 -2.42
N MET A 22 10.37 8.74 -2.03
CA MET A 22 8.99 8.20 -2.05
C MET A 22 8.50 7.92 -3.48
N ARG A 23 8.92 8.72 -4.47
CA ARG A 23 8.62 8.46 -5.90
C ARG A 23 9.37 7.22 -6.39
N ASP A 24 10.64 7.07 -6.05
CA ASP A 24 11.42 5.88 -6.40
C ASP A 24 10.81 4.60 -5.81
N PHE A 25 10.32 4.66 -4.57
CA PHE A 25 9.60 3.53 -3.94
C PHE A 25 8.32 3.19 -4.70
N ARG A 26 7.54 4.19 -5.13
CA ARG A 26 6.34 3.98 -5.95
C ARG A 26 6.72 3.36 -7.30
N GLU A 27 7.72 3.90 -7.99
CA GLU A 27 8.18 3.36 -9.27
C GLU A 27 8.64 1.91 -9.14
N ARG A 28 9.40 1.61 -8.09
CA ARG A 28 9.84 0.23 -7.81
C ARG A 28 8.66 -0.69 -7.55
N LEU A 29 7.72 -0.31 -6.70
CA LEU A 29 6.50 -1.08 -6.43
C LEU A 29 5.75 -1.40 -7.72
N LEU A 30 5.52 -0.40 -8.58
CA LEU A 30 4.81 -0.58 -9.84
C LEU A 30 5.60 -1.44 -10.83
N SER A 31 6.92 -1.33 -10.85
CA SER A 31 7.78 -2.18 -11.69
C SER A 31 7.66 -3.67 -11.35
N LEU A 32 7.38 -4.02 -10.10
CA LEU A 32 7.27 -5.41 -9.63
C LEU A 32 6.00 -6.12 -10.12
N VAL A 33 5.00 -5.37 -10.56
CA VAL A 33 3.71 -5.90 -11.03
C VAL A 33 3.46 -5.57 -12.51
N ASN A 34 4.37 -4.82 -13.16
CA ASN A 34 4.12 -4.27 -14.49
C ASN A 34 3.92 -5.36 -15.56
N ASP A 35 4.63 -6.47 -15.43
CA ASP A 35 4.64 -7.61 -16.35
C ASP A 35 3.59 -8.69 -16.02
N LEU A 36 2.79 -8.51 -14.97
CA LEU A 36 1.72 -9.43 -14.61
C LEU A 36 0.47 -9.19 -15.45
N ASP A 37 -0.15 -10.26 -15.94
CA ASP A 37 -1.50 -10.21 -16.53
C ASP A 37 -2.60 -10.15 -15.45
N GLU A 38 -3.87 -10.02 -15.87
CA GLU A 38 -5.01 -9.91 -14.95
C GLU A 38 -5.18 -11.14 -14.05
N GLN A 39 -4.88 -12.34 -14.54
CA GLN A 39 -4.98 -13.57 -13.76
C GLN A 39 -3.87 -13.63 -12.71
N GLN A 40 -2.64 -13.25 -13.09
CA GLN A 40 -1.48 -13.19 -12.22
C GLN A 40 -1.61 -12.10 -11.16
N MET A 41 -2.31 -11.00 -11.45
CA MET A 41 -2.63 -9.95 -10.47
C MET A 41 -3.53 -10.43 -9.31
N ILE A 42 -4.24 -11.55 -9.49
CA ILE A 42 -4.95 -12.23 -8.41
C ILE A 42 -4.09 -13.39 -7.87
N GLY A 43 -3.53 -14.22 -8.75
CA GLY A 43 -2.64 -15.32 -8.39
C GLY A 43 -3.31 -16.43 -7.57
N PRO A 44 -2.59 -17.50 -7.23
CA PRO A 44 -3.12 -18.58 -6.40
C PRO A 44 -3.19 -18.17 -4.92
N ARG A 45 -4.20 -18.66 -4.20
CA ARG A 45 -4.28 -18.51 -2.74
C ARG A 45 -3.30 -19.47 -2.04
N ILE A 46 -2.21 -18.92 -1.50
CA ILE A 46 -1.27 -19.65 -0.64
C ILE A 46 -1.00 -18.83 0.63
N ALA A 47 -0.64 -19.49 1.72
CA ALA A 47 -0.65 -18.91 3.08
C ALA A 47 0.37 -17.77 3.35
N ILE A 48 1.26 -17.47 2.42
CA ILE A 48 2.44 -16.62 2.65
C ILE A 48 2.56 -15.41 1.73
N VAL A 49 1.65 -15.26 0.76
CA VAL A 49 1.62 -14.13 -0.19
C VAL A 49 0.21 -13.57 -0.22
N ASN A 50 0.04 -12.34 -0.67
CA ASN A 50 -1.28 -11.77 -0.96
C ASN A 50 -1.48 -11.63 -2.47
N PRO A 51 -2.72 -11.44 -2.95
CA PRO A 51 -2.96 -11.08 -4.35
C PRO A 51 -2.18 -9.79 -4.69
N PRO A 52 -1.39 -9.74 -5.78
CA PRO A 52 -0.67 -8.53 -6.16
C PRO A 52 -1.56 -7.28 -6.28
N LEU A 53 -2.80 -7.45 -6.77
CA LEU A 53 -3.79 -6.36 -6.84
C LEU A 53 -4.18 -5.82 -5.45
N TRP A 54 -4.36 -6.72 -4.49
CA TRP A 54 -4.64 -6.32 -3.11
C TRP A 54 -3.46 -5.56 -2.51
N GLU A 55 -2.23 -6.00 -2.77
CA GLU A 55 -1.05 -5.40 -2.16
C GLU A 55 -0.75 -3.99 -2.63
N ILE A 56 -0.83 -3.72 -3.93
CA ILE A 56 -0.60 -2.35 -4.40
C ILE A 56 -1.68 -1.38 -3.88
N GLY A 57 -2.92 -1.86 -3.70
CA GLY A 57 -3.99 -1.11 -3.06
C GLY A 57 -3.74 -0.91 -1.55
N HIS A 58 -3.26 -1.94 -0.85
CA HIS A 58 -2.93 -1.87 0.58
C HIS A 58 -1.78 -0.90 0.89
N VAL A 59 -0.74 -0.89 0.05
CA VAL A 59 0.36 0.08 0.19
C VAL A 59 -0.15 1.51 0.00
N ALA A 60 -0.98 1.76 -1.02
CA ALA A 60 -1.58 3.06 -1.25
C ALA A 60 -2.49 3.49 -0.08
N TRP A 61 -3.35 2.58 0.39
CA TRP A 61 -4.21 2.79 1.57
C TRP A 61 -3.38 3.11 2.81
N THR A 62 -2.27 2.41 3.06
CA THR A 62 -1.43 2.66 4.24
C THR A 62 -0.85 4.08 4.21
N GLN A 63 -0.34 4.52 3.06
CA GLN A 63 0.19 5.87 2.90
C GLN A 63 -0.92 6.93 3.08
N GLU A 64 -2.08 6.72 2.48
CA GLU A 64 -3.27 7.55 2.61
C GLU A 64 -3.73 7.67 4.07
N PHE A 65 -3.88 6.53 4.75
CA PHE A 65 -4.36 6.42 6.11
C PHE A 65 -3.48 7.22 7.07
N TRP A 66 -2.16 7.04 7.01
CA TRP A 66 -1.27 7.73 7.95
C TRP A 66 -1.00 9.19 7.56
N THR A 67 -0.86 9.49 6.27
CA THR A 67 -0.45 10.83 5.83
C THR A 67 -1.64 11.75 5.65
N LEU A 68 -2.68 11.32 4.92
CA LEU A 68 -3.81 12.19 4.60
C LEU A 68 -4.80 12.22 5.76
N ARG A 69 -5.24 11.06 6.25
CA ARG A 69 -6.22 11.02 7.35
C ARG A 69 -5.62 11.36 8.70
N HIS A 70 -4.56 10.68 9.12
CA HIS A 70 -4.05 10.88 10.49
C HIS A 70 -3.27 12.18 10.65
N LEU A 71 -2.33 12.47 9.75
CA LEU A 71 -1.53 13.68 9.83
C LEU A 71 -2.27 14.92 9.32
N ARG A 72 -2.95 14.84 8.16
CA ARG A 72 -3.59 16.01 7.53
C ARG A 72 -5.10 16.17 7.78
N LYS A 73 -5.74 15.20 8.46
CA LYS A 73 -7.18 15.22 8.78
C LYS A 73 -8.10 15.29 7.55
N GLU A 74 -7.63 14.74 6.44
CA GLU A 74 -8.44 14.62 5.22
C GLU A 74 -9.42 13.44 5.32
N ARG A 75 -10.42 13.43 4.42
CA ARG A 75 -11.36 12.30 4.30
C ARG A 75 -10.70 11.15 3.53
N PRO A 76 -11.17 9.91 3.71
CA PRO A 76 -10.71 8.78 2.91
C PRO A 76 -10.82 9.05 1.40
N ILE A 77 -9.80 8.67 0.64
CA ILE A 77 -9.86 8.70 -0.84
C ILE A 77 -10.95 7.74 -1.35
N LEU A 78 -10.98 6.53 -0.78
CA LEU A 78 -11.98 5.51 -1.06
C LEU A 78 -12.82 5.27 0.19
N GLU A 79 -14.13 5.50 0.11
CA GLU A 79 -15.04 5.40 1.26
C GLU A 79 -15.00 4.03 1.94
N HIS A 80 -14.84 2.96 1.16
CA HIS A 80 -14.77 1.59 1.65
C HIS A 80 -13.34 1.04 1.75
N GLY A 81 -12.32 1.93 1.66
CA GLY A 81 -10.91 1.53 1.65
C GLY A 81 -10.52 0.69 2.87
N ASP A 82 -11.00 1.04 4.07
CA ASP A 82 -10.69 0.30 5.30
C ASP A 82 -11.18 -1.16 5.24
N ARG A 83 -12.35 -1.40 4.62
CA ARG A 83 -12.93 -2.75 4.47
C ARG A 83 -12.21 -3.59 3.42
N LEU A 84 -11.46 -2.95 2.53
CA LEU A 84 -10.70 -3.63 1.49
C LEU A 84 -9.26 -3.86 1.91
N TYR A 85 -8.64 -2.90 2.60
CA TYR A 85 -7.19 -2.82 2.72
C TYR A 85 -6.65 -2.74 4.15
N ASN A 86 -7.49 -2.58 5.19
CA ASN A 86 -6.96 -2.63 6.55
C ASN A 86 -6.57 -4.07 6.91
N SER A 87 -5.28 -4.37 6.92
CA SER A 87 -4.76 -5.73 7.18
C SER A 87 -5.08 -6.26 8.59
N THR A 88 -5.45 -5.38 9.53
CA THR A 88 -5.92 -5.78 10.86
C THR A 88 -7.33 -6.36 10.81
N ASP A 89 -8.19 -5.85 9.93
CA ASP A 89 -9.60 -6.22 9.84
C ASP A 89 -9.87 -7.22 8.71
N VAL A 90 -9.10 -7.13 7.63
CA VAL A 90 -9.25 -7.96 6.43
C VAL A 90 -8.38 -9.21 6.56
N ALA A 91 -9.05 -10.32 6.88
CA ALA A 91 -8.44 -11.64 6.99
C ALA A 91 -7.71 -12.02 5.68
N HIS A 92 -6.54 -12.65 5.82
CA HIS A 92 -5.72 -13.06 4.68
C HIS A 92 -6.52 -13.89 3.66
N ASP A 93 -7.22 -14.90 4.14
CA ASP A 93 -7.86 -15.90 3.28
C ASP A 93 -9.03 -15.35 2.44
N THR A 94 -9.55 -14.16 2.79
CA THR A 94 -10.64 -13.50 2.07
C THR A 94 -10.13 -12.57 0.96
N ARG A 95 -8.84 -12.25 0.91
CA ARG A 95 -8.28 -11.21 0.02
C ARG A 95 -8.47 -11.49 -1.48
N TRP A 96 -8.62 -12.76 -1.86
CA TRP A 96 -8.89 -13.20 -3.24
C TRP A 96 -10.34 -13.04 -3.68
N GLU A 97 -11.27 -12.87 -2.73
CA GLU A 97 -12.71 -12.86 -2.98
C GLU A 97 -13.31 -11.45 -2.84
N LEU A 98 -12.49 -10.47 -2.46
CA LEU A 98 -12.91 -9.08 -2.34
C LEU A 98 -13.25 -8.48 -3.70
N LEU A 99 -14.27 -7.63 -3.73
CA LEU A 99 -14.57 -6.77 -4.87
C LEU A 99 -13.57 -5.60 -4.90
N LEU A 100 -12.34 -5.90 -5.32
CA LEU A 100 -11.27 -4.91 -5.45
C LEU A 100 -11.55 -3.98 -6.64
N PRO A 101 -11.13 -2.70 -6.57
CA PRO A 101 -11.02 -1.85 -7.75
C PRO A 101 -10.18 -2.53 -8.83
N SER A 102 -10.45 -2.23 -10.10
CA SER A 102 -9.64 -2.74 -11.19
C SER A 102 -8.17 -2.30 -11.04
N ARG A 103 -7.25 -2.95 -11.75
CA ARG A 103 -5.85 -2.49 -11.79
C ARG A 103 -5.76 -1.03 -12.25
N THR A 104 -6.53 -0.65 -13.25
CA THR A 104 -6.58 0.74 -13.73
C THR A 104 -7.06 1.69 -12.64
N ASP A 105 -8.16 1.35 -11.94
CA ASP A 105 -8.69 2.20 -10.87
C ASP A 105 -7.77 2.27 -9.64
N THR A 106 -7.03 1.20 -9.38
CA THR A 106 -6.04 1.15 -8.28
C THR A 106 -4.82 2.02 -8.59
N LEU A 107 -4.51 2.25 -9.86
CA LEU A 107 -3.33 3.01 -10.31
C LEU A 107 -3.62 4.48 -10.65
N ALA A 108 -4.90 4.85 -10.74
CA ALA A 108 -5.37 6.21 -11.02
C ALA A 108 -4.91 7.23 -9.98
#